data_AF-A0A1C5BJX0-F1
#
_entry.id   AF-A0A1C5BJX0-F1
#
_cell.length_a   1.000
_cell.length_b   1.000
_cell.length_c   1.000
_cell.angle_alpha   90.00
_cell.angle_beta   90.00
_cell.angle_gamma   90.00
#
_symmetry.space_group_name_H-M   'P 1'
#
loop_
_entity.id
_entity.type
_entity.pdbx_description
1 polymer ?
#
loop_
_entity_poly.entity_id
_entity_poly.type
_entity_poly.pdbx_seq_one_letter_code
_entity_poly.pdbx_strand_id
1 'polypeptide(L)'
;MPSPGDDPSITESGSVKLVIEVKGSWNDEVPTAQAEQLAGRYLPEAGTDVGIYIVGWYPIELWDATGDNRKTQAKKLQLDTLLVHLLDQAASLSQVGGVHVRPMVINIPRPDRQKL
;
A
#
# COMPACT_ATOMS: atom_id res chain seq x y z
N MET A 1 -43.35 -6.28 33.20
CA MET A 1 -42.27 -7.28 33.10
C MET A 1 -41.79 -7.24 31.66
N PRO A 2 -40.57 -6.76 31.37
CA PRO A 2 -40.03 -6.83 30.02
C PRO A 2 -39.72 -8.31 29.66
N SER A 3 -39.84 -8.62 28.37
CA SER A 3 -39.73 -9.99 27.84
C SER A 3 -38.25 -10.41 27.71
N PRO A 4 -37.90 -11.70 27.88
CA PRO A 4 -36.53 -12.17 27.66
C PRO A 4 -36.25 -12.18 26.14
N GLY A 5 -35.64 -11.12 25.64
CA GLY A 5 -35.33 -10.94 24.22
C GLY A 5 -34.69 -9.59 23.90
N ASP A 6 -34.90 -8.59 24.77
CA ASP A 6 -34.23 -7.30 24.68
C ASP A 6 -32.89 -7.33 25.42
N ASP A 7 -31.95 -8.16 24.96
CA ASP A 7 -30.55 -8.03 25.37
C ASP A 7 -29.85 -7.12 24.34
N PRO A 8 -29.60 -5.84 24.63
CA PRO A 8 -29.07 -4.89 23.66
C PRO A 8 -27.55 -5.06 23.45
N SER A 9 -26.95 -6.17 23.90
CA SER A 9 -25.52 -6.42 23.77
C SER A 9 -25.11 -7.14 22.47
N ILE A 10 -25.90 -7.02 21.39
CA ILE A 10 -25.28 -7.10 20.06
C ILE A 10 -24.43 -5.84 19.96
N THR A 11 -23.20 -5.97 20.42
CA THR A 11 -22.11 -5.03 20.19
C THR A 11 -22.22 -4.63 18.72
N GLU A 12 -22.40 -3.34 18.45
CA GLU A 12 -22.30 -2.83 17.09
C GLU A 12 -21.02 -3.40 16.49
N SER A 13 -21.18 -4.33 15.57
CA SER A 13 -20.06 -4.94 14.86
C SER A 13 -19.56 -3.88 13.90
N GLY A 14 -18.77 -2.94 14.41
CA GLY A 14 -18.22 -1.85 13.63
C GLY A 14 -17.51 -2.41 12.40
N SER A 15 -17.82 -1.86 11.22
CA SER A 15 -17.19 -2.29 9.98
C SER A 15 -15.69 -2.01 10.03
N VAL A 16 -14.85 -3.03 9.88
CA VAL A 16 -13.41 -2.85 9.70
C VAL A 16 -13.17 -2.24 8.33
N LYS A 17 -12.51 -1.08 8.29
CA LYS A 17 -12.15 -0.37 7.05
C LYS A 17 -10.65 -0.35 6.90
N LEU A 18 -10.17 -0.81 5.76
CA LEU A 18 -8.77 -0.85 5.38
C LEU A 18 -8.62 -0.28 3.98
N VAL A 19 -7.70 0.66 3.80
CA VAL A 19 -7.34 1.16 2.47
C VAL A 19 -6.03 0.53 2.03
N ILE A 20 -5.99 0.05 0.80
CA ILE A 20 -4.77 -0.48 0.18
C ILE A 20 -4.45 0.38 -1.03
N GLU A 21 -3.29 1.03 -1.00
CA GLU A 21 -2.73 1.75 -2.15
C GLU A 21 -1.63 0.91 -2.80
N VAL A 22 -1.65 0.78 -4.13
CA VAL A 22 -0.74 -0.07 -4.87
C VAL A 22 -0.02 0.73 -5.96
N LYS A 23 1.31 0.68 -5.96
CA LYS A 23 2.16 1.26 -7.01
C LYS A 23 3.04 0.19 -7.65
N GLY A 24 3.39 0.38 -8.92
CA GLY A 24 4.49 -0.35 -9.55
C GLY A 24 5.82 0.36 -9.28
N SER A 25 6.94 -0.39 -9.21
CA SER A 25 8.28 0.18 -8.99
C SER A 25 8.72 1.19 -10.05
N TRP A 26 8.01 1.29 -11.17
CA TRP A 26 8.22 2.30 -12.22
C TRP A 26 7.47 3.61 -12.00
N ASN A 27 6.62 3.71 -10.98
CA ASN A 27 5.83 4.92 -10.73
C ASN A 27 6.67 5.93 -9.94
N ASP A 28 6.73 7.17 -10.43
CA ASP A 28 7.56 8.24 -9.85
C ASP A 28 7.09 8.71 -8.46
N GLU A 29 5.83 8.44 -8.12
CA GLU A 29 5.24 8.78 -6.83
C GLU A 29 5.52 7.71 -5.76
N VAL A 30 6.19 6.60 -6.10
CA VAL A 30 6.52 5.53 -5.13
C VAL A 30 7.10 6.07 -3.80
N PRO A 31 8.03 7.06 -3.81
CA PRO A 31 8.62 7.58 -2.58
C PRO A 31 7.69 8.44 -1.72
N THR A 32 6.62 9.01 -2.30
CA THR A 32 5.78 10.04 -1.65
C THR A 32 4.32 9.63 -1.47
N ALA A 33 3.78 8.76 -2.32
CA ALA A 33 2.36 8.43 -2.35
C ALA A 33 1.84 7.76 -1.07
N GLN A 34 2.70 7.09 -0.30
CA GLN A 34 2.30 6.59 1.02
C GLN A 34 1.88 7.74 1.97
N ALA A 35 2.64 8.84 2.01
CA ALA A 35 2.30 10.01 2.81
C ALA A 35 1.23 10.88 2.13
N GLU A 36 1.41 11.21 0.86
CA GLU A 36 0.59 12.22 0.16
C GLU A 36 -0.78 11.67 -0.24
N GLN A 37 -0.86 10.41 -0.66
CA GLN A 37 -2.08 9.82 -1.19
C GLN A 37 -2.76 8.91 -0.17
N LEU A 38 -2.07 7.86 0.29
CA LEU A 38 -2.67 6.91 1.24
C LEU A 38 -3.02 7.61 2.56
N ALA A 39 -2.02 8.16 3.26
CA ALA A 39 -2.26 8.81 4.54
C ALA A 39 -2.96 10.17 4.42
N GLY A 40 -2.52 11.01 3.49
CA GLY A 40 -3.01 12.38 3.36
C GLY A 40 -4.42 12.52 2.77
N ARG A 41 -4.89 11.53 2.00
CA ARG A 41 -6.16 11.63 1.27
C ARG A 41 -7.08 10.43 1.50
N TYR A 42 -6.62 9.22 1.18
CA TYR A 42 -7.53 8.07 1.12
C TYR A 42 -7.97 7.56 2.49
N LEU A 43 -7.08 7.53 3.48
CA LEU A 43 -7.42 7.15 4.86
C LEU A 43 -8.51 8.09 5.44
N PRO A 44 -8.37 9.43 5.40
CA PRO A 44 -9.43 10.36 5.79
C PRO A 44 -10.74 10.16 5.03
N GLU A 45 -10.68 10.02 3.70
CA GLU A 45 -11.88 9.84 2.85
C GLU A 45 -12.64 8.54 3.18
N ALA A 46 -11.93 7.48 3.53
CA ALA A 46 -12.52 6.21 3.95
C ALA A 46 -12.99 6.22 5.42
N GLY A 47 -12.55 7.20 6.22
CA GLY A 47 -12.82 7.27 7.66
C GLY A 47 -12.13 6.13 8.42
N THR A 48 -10.85 5.87 8.11
CA THR A 48 -10.00 4.91 8.82
C THR A 48 -8.59 5.46 8.99
N ASP A 49 -7.88 5.01 10.01
CA ASP A 49 -6.47 5.32 10.26
C ASP A 49 -5.54 4.19 9.81
N VAL A 50 -6.08 3.07 9.29
CA VAL A 50 -5.29 1.88 8.93
C VAL A 50 -5.19 1.70 7.42
N GLY A 51 -3.96 1.47 6.94
CA GLY A 51 -3.71 1.20 5.52
C GLY A 51 -2.54 0.27 5.23
N ILE A 52 -2.51 -0.25 3.99
CA ILE A 52 -1.36 -0.98 3.45
C ILE A 52 -0.87 -0.24 2.20
N TYR A 53 0.44 -0.02 2.13
CA TYR A 53 1.09 0.54 0.94
C TYR A 53 1.89 -0.56 0.24
N ILE A 54 1.50 -0.93 -0.98
CA ILE A 54 2.14 -2.02 -1.72
C ILE A 54 2.92 -1.45 -2.90
N VAL A 55 4.20 -1.85 -3.01
CA VAL A 55 4.99 -1.65 -4.22
C VAL A 55 5.20 -3.00 -4.90
N GLY A 56 4.69 -3.13 -6.13
CA GLY A 56 5.02 -4.24 -7.01
C GLY A 56 6.41 -4.06 -7.62
N TRP A 57 7.30 -5.02 -7.41
CA TRP A 57 8.67 -5.02 -7.91
C TRP A 57 8.79 -5.96 -9.11
N TYR A 58 9.14 -5.44 -10.27
CA TYR A 58 9.09 -6.18 -11.54
C TYR A 58 10.49 -6.40 -12.12
N PRO A 59 10.70 -7.48 -12.89
CA PRO A 59 11.96 -7.75 -13.57
C PRO A 59 12.13 -6.83 -14.79
N ILE A 60 12.46 -5.57 -14.54
CA ILE A 60 12.56 -4.53 -15.59
C ILE A 60 13.65 -4.80 -16.62
N GLU A 61 14.62 -5.68 -16.32
CA GLU A 61 15.62 -6.09 -17.30
C GLU A 61 15.04 -6.95 -18.42
N LEU A 62 13.87 -7.56 -18.19
CA LEU A 62 13.13 -8.30 -19.22
C LEU A 62 12.28 -7.38 -20.10
N TRP A 63 12.28 -6.07 -19.85
CA TRP A 63 11.56 -5.10 -20.68
C TRP A 63 12.46 -4.65 -21.83
N ASP A 64 12.01 -4.89 -23.04
CA ASP A 64 12.76 -4.76 -24.30
C ASP A 64 12.22 -3.65 -25.23
N ALA A 65 11.10 -3.03 -24.88
CA ALA A 65 10.55 -1.89 -25.61
C ALA A 65 11.54 -0.71 -25.61
N THR A 66 11.95 -0.31 -26.81
CA THR A 66 12.83 0.85 -27.00
C THR A 66 12.09 2.13 -26.57
N GLY A 67 12.73 2.95 -25.73
CA GLY A 67 12.14 4.19 -25.23
C GLY A 67 11.15 4.02 -24.06
N ASP A 68 11.11 2.85 -23.40
CA ASP A 68 10.24 2.66 -22.23
C ASP A 68 10.74 3.45 -21.01
N ASN A 69 10.13 4.62 -20.78
CA ASN A 69 10.43 5.48 -19.64
C ASN A 69 10.23 4.77 -18.30
N ARG A 70 9.30 3.82 -18.19
CA ARG A 70 9.04 3.10 -16.94
C ARG A 70 10.26 2.29 -16.50
N LYS A 71 11.03 1.74 -17.44
CA LYS A 71 12.29 1.04 -17.15
C LYS A 71 13.31 2.00 -16.54
N THR A 72 13.45 3.19 -17.12
CA THR A 72 14.35 4.24 -16.61
C THR A 72 13.96 4.70 -15.22
N GLN A 73 12.66 4.86 -14.94
CA GLN A 73 12.18 5.26 -13.61
C GLN A 73 12.43 4.18 -12.57
N ALA A 74 12.08 2.93 -12.87
CA ALA A 74 12.28 1.82 -11.96
C ALA A 74 13.77 1.61 -11.59
N LYS A 75 14.70 1.91 -12.50
CA LYS A 75 16.16 1.86 -12.24
C LYS A 75 16.64 2.83 -11.17
N LYS A 76 15.87 3.89 -10.86
CA LYS A 76 16.21 4.86 -9.82
C LYS A 76 15.99 4.30 -8.42
N LEU A 77 15.20 3.24 -8.29
CA LEU A 77 14.90 2.61 -7.01
C LEU A 77 15.86 1.46 -6.73
N GLN A 78 16.17 1.24 -5.45
CA GLN A 78 16.88 0.07 -4.95
C GLN A 78 15.99 -0.58 -3.90
N LEU A 79 15.80 -1.91 -3.99
CA LEU A 79 14.81 -2.64 -3.20
C LEU A 79 15.00 -2.43 -1.68
N ASP A 80 16.23 -2.65 -1.19
CA ASP A 80 16.53 -2.59 0.24
C ASP A 80 16.35 -1.17 0.79
N THR A 81 16.88 -0.17 0.09
CA THR A 81 16.74 1.24 0.48
C THR A 81 15.29 1.72 0.41
N LEU A 82 14.52 1.23 -0.58
CA LEU A 82 13.12 1.59 -0.73
C LEU A 82 12.29 1.11 0.46
N LEU A 83 12.44 -0.16 0.86
CA LEU A 83 11.65 -0.70 1.97
C LEU A 83 11.98 0.02 3.28
N VAL A 84 13.25 0.31 3.54
CA VAL A 84 13.68 1.09 4.72
C VAL A 84 13.04 2.48 4.70
N HIS A 85 13.14 3.20 3.58
CA HIS A 85 12.52 4.53 3.42
C HIS A 85 11.01 4.52 3.68
N LEU A 86 10.29 3.51 3.15
CA LEU A 86 8.85 3.40 3.35
C LEU A 86 8.49 3.07 4.80
N LEU A 87 9.28 2.22 5.48
CA LEU A 87 9.13 1.91 6.89
C LEU A 87 9.34 3.15 7.77
N ASP A 88 10.40 3.92 7.52
CA ASP A 88 10.69 5.16 8.25
C ASP A 88 9.59 6.20 8.06
N GLN A 89 9.06 6.31 6.83
CA GLN A 89 7.93 7.17 6.53
C GLN A 89 6.67 6.71 7.27
N ALA A 90 6.39 5.41 7.34
CA ALA A 90 5.23 4.86 8.07
C ALA A 90 5.35 5.10 9.58
N ALA A 91 6.55 4.93 10.15
CA ALA A 91 6.81 5.24 11.56
C ALA A 91 6.57 6.73 11.86
N SER A 92 7.05 7.61 10.98
CA SER A 92 6.84 9.06 11.11
C SER A 92 5.36 9.43 11.05
N LEU A 93 4.62 8.84 10.10
CA LEU A 93 3.17 9.06 9.96
C LEU A 93 2.40 8.59 11.20
N SER A 94 2.81 7.47 11.81
CA SER A 94 2.20 6.97 13.04
C SER A 94 2.46 7.88 14.23
N GLN A 95 3.69 8.41 14.38
CA GLN A 95 4.04 9.32 15.48
C GLN A 95 3.34 10.69 15.37
N VAL A 96 3.19 11.23 14.16
CA VAL A 96 2.66 12.58 13.95
C VAL A 96 1.14 12.59 13.80
N GLY A 97 0.59 11.63 13.04
CA GLY A 97 -0.81 11.64 12.61
C GLY A 97 -1.67 10.54 13.20
N GLY A 98 -1.10 9.63 13.99
CA GLY A 98 -1.83 8.49 14.55
C GLY A 98 -2.30 7.46 13.51
N VAL A 99 -1.82 7.55 12.27
CA VAL A 99 -2.17 6.61 11.20
C VAL A 99 -1.24 5.40 11.20
N HIS A 100 -1.80 4.22 10.95
CA HIS A 100 -1.10 2.94 10.97
C HIS A 100 -0.99 2.39 9.55
N VAL A 101 0.12 2.69 8.89
CA VAL A 101 0.40 2.18 7.55
C VAL A 101 1.42 1.05 7.61
N ARG A 102 1.16 -0.04 6.89
CA ARG A 102 2.12 -1.11 6.67
C ARG A 102 2.64 -1.10 5.21
N PRO A 103 3.89 -0.69 4.96
CA PRO A 103 4.49 -0.83 3.65
C PRO A 103 4.90 -2.28 3.36
N MET A 104 4.74 -2.69 2.12
CA MET A 104 5.17 -3.99 1.61
C MET A 104 5.72 -3.85 0.20
N VAL A 105 6.83 -4.55 -0.09
CA VAL A 105 7.32 -4.70 -1.46
C VAL A 105 7.13 -6.16 -1.88
N ILE A 106 6.43 -6.37 -3.00
CA ILE A 106 6.11 -7.70 -3.51
C ILE A 106 6.93 -7.91 -4.79
N ASN A 107 7.75 -8.96 -4.82
CA ASN A 107 8.40 -9.37 -6.05
C ASN A 107 7.38 -10.03 -6.99
N ILE A 108 7.19 -9.46 -8.18
CA ILE A 108 6.25 -9.91 -9.19
C ILE A 108 7.06 -10.47 -10.37
N PRO A 109 7.28 -11.80 -10.40
CA PRO A 109 8.03 -12.42 -11.47
C PRO A 109 7.26 -12.34 -12.79
N ARG A 110 7.98 -12.51 -13.91
CA ARG A 110 7.35 -12.70 -15.21
C ARG A 110 6.47 -13.96 -15.12
N PRO A 111 5.20 -13.91 -15.57
CA PRO A 111 4.38 -15.12 -15.66
C PRO A 111 5.07 -16.15 -16.55
N ASP A 112 5.21 -17.37 -16.06
CA ASP A 112 5.64 -18.47 -16.92
C ASP A 112 4.61 -18.65 -18.02
N ARG A 113 5.09 -18.81 -19.26
CA ARG A 113 4.22 -19.17 -20.37
C ARG A 113 3.70 -20.58 -20.08
N GLN A 114 2.48 -20.71 -19.56
CA GLN A 114 1.82 -22.01 -19.48
C GLN A 114 1.80 -22.58 -20.90
N LYS A 115 2.47 -23.72 -21.08
CA LYS A 115 2.35 -24.49 -22.31
C LYS A 115 0.93 -25.04 -22.32
N LEU A 116 0.07 -24.44 -23.13
CA LEU A 116 -1.19 -25.05 -23.58
C LEU A 116 -0.86 -26.23 -24.49
#